data_AF-A0A7S2BXA7-F1
#
_entry.id   AF-A0A7S2BXA7-F1
#
_cell.length_a   1.000
_cell.length_b   1.000
_cell.length_c   1.000
_cell.angle_alpha   90.00
_cell.angle_beta   90.00
_cell.angle_gamma   90.00
#
_symmetry.space_group_name_H-M   'P 1'
#
loop_
_entity.id
_entity.type
_entity.pdbx_description
1 polymer ?
#
loop_
_entity_poly.entity_id
_entity_poly.type
_entity_poly.pdbx_seq_one_letter_code
_entity_poly.pdbx_strand_id
1 'polypeptide(L)'
;MAEPKMGSQTEYTLMENNDDDGSVLAAEFKINSDLGDLGVQLSGSPPAPTSHWAWASDATHEMLIHWLCPFCSSFNKLPREQQLRSRRIRCNPLYYVCAYLPTVLSLYTGLKVHMLMGQSGPVGAEETRVEYEARVHWIYCTSGAMVAVIATDLLEAIYYTVKQEFFEYYLGIVVSLAICISFVGGNHMFLWMMVRRSLVGVRAIIMCNLMFSVSMLADLILLVCEYTWSEESVEKESGFNLIVLIFKLLERLACVAFFVVATFIYARLWSLYRYDGRSLGRRLCQILPALLAAAAICGLMLFGFLYNDGDYSSLIWDNFTRR
;
A
#
# COMPACT_ATOMS: atom_id res chain seq x y z
N MET A 1 -54.48 -9.66 20.16
CA MET A 1 -53.65 -8.61 20.80
C MET A 1 -52.38 -8.49 19.98
N ALA A 2 -52.24 -7.41 19.21
CA ALA A 2 -51.09 -7.15 18.38
C ALA A 2 -50.17 -6.16 19.11
N GLU A 3 -48.90 -6.51 19.25
CA GLU A 3 -47.88 -5.64 19.86
C GLU A 3 -47.57 -4.45 18.95
N PRO A 4 -47.44 -3.23 19.49
CA PRO A 4 -47.01 -2.08 18.71
C PRO A 4 -45.51 -2.15 18.47
N LYS A 5 -45.10 -2.10 17.20
CA LYS A 5 -43.70 -1.95 16.81
C LYS A 5 -43.18 -0.59 17.30
N MET A 6 -42.14 -0.62 18.13
CA MET A 6 -41.33 0.55 18.50
C MET A 6 -40.78 1.20 17.23
N GLY A 7 -41.24 2.42 16.94
CA GLY A 7 -40.62 3.29 15.95
C GLY A 7 -39.34 3.87 16.52
N SER A 8 -38.21 3.65 15.84
CA SER A 8 -36.97 4.37 16.13
C SER A 8 -37.18 5.85 15.81
N GLN A 9 -37.19 6.69 16.84
CA GLN A 9 -37.14 8.15 16.66
C GLN A 9 -35.76 8.52 16.13
N THR A 10 -35.71 8.97 14.87
CA THR A 10 -34.54 9.65 14.32
C THR A 10 -34.63 11.12 14.76
N GLU A 11 -33.79 11.51 15.69
CA GLU A 11 -33.68 12.90 16.16
C GLU A 11 -32.84 13.68 15.15
N TYR A 12 -33.44 14.67 14.48
CA TYR A 12 -32.76 15.55 13.54
C TYR A 12 -32.33 16.82 14.27
N THR A 13 -31.05 16.91 14.63
CA THR A 13 -30.47 18.15 15.16
C THR A 13 -29.99 19.01 13.99
N LEU A 14 -30.83 19.94 13.55
CA LEU A 14 -30.42 21.04 12.67
C LEU A 14 -29.59 22.02 13.51
N MET A 15 -28.28 22.08 13.26
CA MET A 15 -27.48 23.22 13.70
C MET A 15 -27.66 24.35 12.67
N GLU A 16 -28.55 25.29 12.97
CA GLU A 16 -28.59 26.58 12.29
C GLU A 16 -27.41 27.44 12.76
N ASN A 17 -26.41 27.62 11.90
CA ASN A 17 -25.45 28.70 12.02
C ASN A 17 -26.00 29.92 11.26
N ASN A 18 -26.38 30.94 12.01
CA ASN A 18 -26.64 32.28 11.49
C ASN A 18 -25.30 32.97 11.26
N ASP A 19 -24.72 32.81 10.07
CA ASP A 19 -23.67 33.70 9.56
C ASP A 19 -24.05 34.18 8.15
N ASP A 20 -24.02 35.50 8.00
CA ASP A 20 -24.64 36.31 6.95
C ASP A 20 -23.82 36.39 5.65
N ASP A 21 -23.03 35.35 5.34
CA ASP A 21 -22.23 35.31 4.10
C ASP A 21 -22.51 34.04 3.30
N GLY A 22 -23.29 34.21 2.25
CA GLY A 22 -23.84 33.15 1.41
C GLY A 22 -22.77 32.38 0.65
N SER A 23 -22.37 31.22 1.18
CA SER A 23 -22.11 29.99 0.41
C SER A 23 -21.93 28.79 1.35
N VAL A 24 -23.04 28.25 1.85
CA VAL A 24 -23.01 27.03 2.68
C VAL A 24 -22.99 25.80 1.77
N LEU A 25 -21.82 25.18 1.62
CA LEU A 25 -21.74 23.76 1.25
C LEU A 25 -22.21 22.96 2.48
N ALA A 26 -23.51 22.68 2.54
CA ALA A 26 -24.07 21.79 3.54
C ALA A 26 -23.58 20.37 3.27
N ALA A 27 -22.51 19.97 3.97
CA ALA A 27 -22.10 18.57 4.03
C ALA A 27 -23.07 17.84 4.98
N GLU A 28 -23.96 17.04 4.41
CA GLU A 28 -24.93 16.26 5.16
C GLU A 28 -24.24 15.05 5.79
N PHE A 29 -23.82 15.17 7.05
CA PHE A 29 -23.24 14.05 7.80
C PHE A 29 -24.34 13.14 8.33
N LYS A 30 -24.66 12.09 7.58
CA LYS A 30 -25.54 11.02 8.04
C LYS A 30 -24.74 10.01 8.87
N ILE A 31 -24.75 10.18 10.19
CA ILE A 31 -24.14 9.23 11.13
C ILE A 31 -25.10 8.05 11.33
N ASN A 32 -24.87 6.93 10.64
CA ASN A 32 -25.54 5.66 10.98
C ASN A 32 -24.92 5.13 12.29
N SER A 33 -25.68 5.18 13.38
CA SER A 33 -25.25 4.81 14.75
C SER A 33 -24.90 3.33 14.94
N ASP A 34 -25.29 2.46 14.02
CA ASP A 34 -25.21 1.00 14.25
C ASP A 34 -23.92 0.35 13.72
N LEU A 35 -23.05 1.13 13.06
CA LEU A 35 -21.74 0.71 12.55
C LEU A 35 -20.75 1.85 12.76
N GLY A 36 -20.36 2.06 14.02
CA GLY A 36 -19.39 3.09 14.42
C GLY A 36 -18.21 3.14 13.44
N ASP A 37 -18.13 4.26 12.70
CA ASP A 37 -17.01 4.67 11.83
C ASP A 37 -16.86 4.03 10.43
N LEU A 38 -17.80 3.19 9.97
CA LEU A 38 -17.64 2.48 8.68
C LEU A 38 -18.29 3.12 7.45
N GLY A 39 -19.00 4.25 7.60
CA GLY A 39 -19.88 4.75 6.53
C GLY A 39 -19.91 6.27 6.33
N VAL A 40 -18.84 7.01 6.61
CA VAL A 40 -18.79 8.43 6.20
C VAL A 40 -18.72 8.49 4.67
N GLN A 41 -19.87 8.75 4.04
CA GLN A 41 -19.92 9.14 2.63
C GLN A 41 -19.25 10.51 2.50
N LEU A 42 -18.33 10.63 1.54
CA LEU A 42 -17.74 11.92 1.18
C LEU A 42 -18.79 12.72 0.39
N SER A 43 -19.74 13.37 1.08
CA SER A 43 -20.75 14.21 0.43
C SER A 43 -20.06 15.49 -0.06
N GLY A 44 -19.87 15.57 -1.37
CA GLY A 44 -19.14 16.65 -2.02
C GLY A 44 -17.80 16.15 -2.54
N SER A 45 -17.76 15.77 -3.81
CA SER A 45 -16.49 15.58 -4.50
C SER A 45 -15.73 16.91 -4.40
N PRO A 46 -14.53 16.96 -3.80
CA PRO A 46 -13.75 18.18 -3.80
C PRO A 46 -13.58 18.66 -5.25
N PRO A 47 -13.61 19.97 -5.51
CA PRO A 47 -13.46 20.50 -6.86
C PRO A 47 -12.23 19.88 -7.51
N ALA A 48 -12.35 19.49 -8.78
CA ALA A 48 -11.28 18.82 -9.50
C ALA A 48 -9.97 19.63 -9.33
N PRO A 49 -8.92 19.04 -8.75
CA PRO A 49 -7.71 19.78 -8.42
C PRO A 49 -7.12 20.38 -9.70
N THR A 50 -6.76 21.66 -9.64
CA THR A 50 -6.21 22.40 -10.80
C THR A 50 -4.89 21.82 -11.30
N SER A 51 -4.19 21.04 -10.47
CA SER A 51 -3.03 20.24 -10.86
C SER A 51 -2.97 18.91 -10.10
N HIS A 52 -2.55 17.84 -10.80
CA HIS A 52 -2.36 16.51 -10.18
C HIS A 52 -1.25 16.53 -9.11
N TRP A 53 -0.30 17.46 -9.22
CA TRP A 53 0.74 17.66 -8.23
C TRP A 53 0.17 18.18 -6.91
N ALA A 54 -0.67 19.23 -6.95
CA ALA A 54 -1.32 19.77 -5.75
C ALA A 54 -2.15 18.69 -5.05
N TRP A 55 -2.91 17.90 -5.81
CA TRP A 55 -3.66 16.77 -5.29
C TRP A 55 -2.76 15.73 -4.60
N ALA A 56 -1.67 15.31 -5.26
CA ALA A 56 -0.77 14.32 -4.69
C ALA A 56 -0.09 14.85 -3.41
N SER A 57 0.27 16.14 -3.39
CA SER A 57 0.79 16.83 -2.21
C SER A 57 -0.21 16.80 -1.05
N ASP A 58 -1.48 17.09 -1.32
CA ASP A 58 -2.53 17.14 -0.30
C ASP A 58 -2.84 15.74 0.25
N ALA A 59 -3.02 14.77 -0.63
CA ALA A 59 -3.23 13.37 -0.27
C ALA A 59 -2.03 12.77 0.48
N THR A 60 -0.80 13.16 0.13
CA THR A 60 0.41 12.76 0.87
C THR A 60 0.41 13.30 2.29
N HIS A 61 0.08 14.57 2.47
CA HIS A 61 -0.02 15.16 3.80
C HIS A 61 -1.06 14.41 4.64
N GLU A 62 -2.27 14.26 4.10
CA GLU A 62 -3.38 13.53 4.72
C GLU A 62 -2.96 12.12 5.15
N MET A 63 -2.35 11.36 4.24
CA MET A 63 -1.88 10.00 4.51
C MET A 63 -0.86 9.96 5.63
N LEU A 64 0.14 10.85 5.61
CA LEU A 64 1.19 10.87 6.62
C LEU A 64 0.67 11.29 8.00
N ILE A 65 -0.27 12.23 8.07
CA ILE A 65 -0.93 12.57 9.34
C ILE A 65 -1.70 11.38 9.88
N HIS A 66 -2.45 10.69 9.02
CA HIS A 66 -3.21 9.52 9.41
C HIS A 66 -2.31 8.38 9.94
N TRP A 67 -1.14 8.17 9.33
CA TRP A 67 -0.22 7.09 9.68
C TRP A 67 0.70 7.41 10.86
N LEU A 68 1.24 8.63 10.93
CA LEU A 68 2.21 9.00 11.97
C LEU A 68 1.53 9.44 13.26
N CYS A 69 0.27 9.85 13.22
CA CYS A 69 -0.46 10.40 14.35
C CYS A 69 -1.82 9.73 14.58
N PRO A 70 -1.92 8.38 14.62
CA PRO A 70 -3.22 7.71 14.76
C PRO A 70 -3.92 8.02 16.08
N PHE A 71 -3.14 8.28 17.15
CA PHE A 71 -3.68 8.58 18.49
C PHE A 71 -3.91 10.07 18.75
N CYS A 72 -3.50 10.97 17.84
CA CYS A 72 -3.69 12.42 17.99
C CYS A 72 -5.00 12.86 17.32
N SER A 73 -6.13 12.35 17.81
CA SER A 73 -7.46 12.61 17.24
C SER A 73 -7.76 14.11 17.12
N SER A 74 -7.33 14.92 18.09
CA SER A 74 -7.51 16.38 18.06
C SER A 74 -6.72 17.06 16.93
N PHE A 75 -5.53 16.53 16.59
CA PHE A 75 -4.69 17.10 15.52
C PHE A 75 -5.22 16.73 14.14
N ASN A 76 -5.64 15.48 13.96
CA ASN A 76 -6.17 14.97 12.69
C ASN A 76 -7.47 15.68 12.27
N LYS A 77 -8.21 16.25 13.23
CA LYS A 77 -9.43 17.03 12.99
C LYS A 77 -9.17 18.49 12.60
N LEU A 78 -7.95 19.00 12.76
CA LEU A 78 -7.64 20.38 12.40
C LEU A 78 -7.64 20.56 10.88
N PRO A 79 -8.06 21.74 10.37
CA PRO A 79 -7.87 22.08 8.97
C PRO A 79 -6.40 21.95 8.55
N ARG A 80 -6.16 21.49 7.32
CA ARG A 80 -4.81 21.27 6.76
C ARG A 80 -3.86 22.45 6.98
N GLU A 81 -4.34 23.69 6.76
CA GLU A 81 -3.50 24.87 6.98
C GLU A 81 -3.01 25.00 8.41
N GLN A 82 -3.84 24.66 9.39
CA GLN A 82 -3.48 24.67 10.80
C GLN A 82 -2.50 23.54 11.13
N GLN A 83 -2.69 22.36 10.54
CA GLN A 83 -1.75 21.24 10.66
C GLN A 83 -0.36 21.64 10.14
N LEU A 84 -0.28 22.22 8.94
CA LEU A 84 0.96 22.70 8.32
C LEU A 84 1.64 23.85 9.08
N ARG A 85 0.86 24.73 9.72
CA ARG A 85 1.40 25.81 10.57
C ARG A 85 1.97 25.30 11.90
N SER A 86 1.64 24.08 12.31
CA SER A 86 2.17 23.52 13.55
C SER A 86 3.70 23.41 13.52
N ARG A 87 4.36 23.78 14.63
CA ARG A 87 5.83 23.76 14.74
C ARG A 87 6.40 22.35 14.51
N ARG A 88 5.65 21.31 14.90
CA ARG A 88 6.03 19.90 14.75
C ARG A 88 6.13 19.45 13.29
N ILE A 89 5.40 20.08 12.38
CA ILE A 89 5.45 19.77 10.95
C ILE A 89 6.36 20.75 10.23
N ARG A 90 6.10 22.06 10.40
CA ARG A 90 6.81 23.13 9.69
C ARG A 90 8.32 23.08 9.84
N CYS A 91 8.81 22.68 11.01
CA CYS A 91 10.25 22.69 11.32
C CYS A 91 10.86 21.28 11.38
N ASN A 92 10.16 20.24 10.91
CA ASN A 92 10.64 18.87 11.00
C ASN A 92 11.24 18.41 9.66
N PRO A 93 12.58 18.42 9.51
CA PRO A 93 13.21 17.99 8.26
C PRO A 93 12.99 16.51 7.95
N LEU A 94 12.83 15.65 8.97
CA LEU A 94 12.54 14.24 8.77
C LEU A 94 11.14 14.04 8.17
N TYR A 95 10.17 14.86 8.58
CA TYR A 95 8.84 14.86 7.96
C TYR A 95 8.94 15.16 6.46
N TYR A 96 9.65 16.22 6.07
CA TYR A 96 9.71 16.62 4.67
C TYR A 96 10.59 15.71 3.81
N VAL A 97 11.79 15.38 4.28
CA VAL A 97 12.80 14.68 3.48
C VAL A 97 12.59 13.17 3.52
N CYS A 98 12.31 12.59 4.68
CA CYS A 98 12.25 11.12 4.82
C CYS A 98 10.85 10.57 4.56
N ALA A 99 9.79 11.34 4.84
CA ALA A 99 8.41 10.86 4.67
C ALA A 99 7.71 11.54 3.48
N TYR A 100 7.54 12.86 3.52
CA TYR A 100 6.72 13.61 2.57
C TYR A 100 7.24 13.53 1.14
N LEU A 101 8.51 13.84 0.90
CA LEU A 101 9.06 13.90 -0.45
C LEU A 101 9.03 12.52 -1.16
N PRO A 102 9.51 11.41 -0.55
CA PRO A 102 9.40 10.10 -1.19
C PRO A 102 7.95 9.69 -1.44
N THR A 103 7.06 10.01 -0.49
CA THR A 103 5.65 9.67 -0.58
C THR A 103 4.93 10.43 -1.69
N VAL A 104 5.14 11.75 -1.81
CA VAL A 104 4.48 12.54 -2.85
C VAL A 104 4.96 12.16 -4.24
N LEU A 105 6.25 11.85 -4.38
CA LEU A 105 6.82 11.36 -5.64
C LEU A 105 6.24 9.99 -6.02
N SER A 106 6.14 9.08 -5.05
CA SER A 106 5.53 7.76 -5.25
C SER A 106 4.05 7.89 -5.61
N LEU A 107 3.29 8.66 -4.84
CA LEU A 107 1.87 8.86 -5.08
C LEU A 107 1.60 9.52 -6.44
N TYR A 108 2.36 10.56 -6.79
CA TYR A 108 2.24 11.24 -8.08
C TYR A 108 2.57 10.32 -9.25
N THR A 109 3.66 9.56 -9.15
CA THR A 109 4.08 8.62 -10.19
C THR A 109 3.06 7.50 -10.37
N GLY A 110 2.57 6.92 -9.27
CA GLY A 110 1.54 5.89 -9.34
C GLY A 110 0.23 6.40 -9.90
N LEU A 111 -0.21 7.61 -9.52
CA LEU A 111 -1.36 8.26 -10.15
C LEU A 111 -1.17 8.35 -11.67
N LYS A 112 0.00 8.77 -12.15
CA LYS A 112 0.28 8.88 -13.59
C LYS A 112 0.22 7.53 -14.30
N VAL A 113 0.75 6.47 -13.69
CA VAL A 113 0.65 5.12 -14.26
C VAL A 113 -0.81 4.68 -14.36
N HIS A 114 -1.61 4.89 -13.31
CA HIS A 114 -3.03 4.54 -13.34
C HIS A 114 -3.85 5.46 -14.25
N MET A 115 -3.46 6.71 -14.48
CA MET A 115 -4.05 7.56 -15.51
C MET A 115 -3.92 6.96 -16.90
N LEU A 116 -2.74 6.42 -17.25
CA LEU A 116 -2.53 5.77 -18.55
C LEU A 116 -3.44 4.54 -18.73
N MET A 117 -3.86 3.93 -17.62
CA MET A 117 -4.79 2.80 -17.57
C MET A 117 -6.27 3.23 -17.44
N GLY A 118 -6.57 4.53 -17.45
CA GLY A 118 -7.93 5.06 -17.30
C GLY A 118 -8.50 4.94 -15.87
N GLN A 119 -7.63 4.82 -14.85
CA GLN A 119 -8.00 4.56 -13.45
C GLN A 119 -7.57 5.68 -12.49
N SER A 120 -7.52 6.94 -12.93
CA SER A 120 -7.05 8.05 -12.08
C SER A 120 -8.13 8.66 -11.17
N GLY A 121 -9.39 8.41 -11.48
CA GLY A 121 -10.53 8.96 -10.73
C GLY A 121 -10.93 8.12 -9.51
N PRO A 122 -12.01 8.53 -8.83
CA PRO A 122 -12.65 7.72 -7.80
C PRO A 122 -13.08 6.34 -8.30
N VAL A 123 -13.13 5.35 -7.41
CA VAL A 123 -13.61 3.99 -7.69
C VAL A 123 -15.06 3.98 -8.23
N GLY A 124 -15.87 4.96 -7.85
CA GLY A 124 -17.22 5.18 -8.35
C GLY A 124 -17.80 6.49 -7.81
N ALA A 125 -19.04 6.82 -8.18
CA ALA A 125 -19.71 8.03 -7.70
C ALA A 125 -19.87 8.05 -6.16
N GLU A 126 -20.06 6.87 -5.56
CA GLU A 126 -20.17 6.66 -4.12
C GLU A 126 -18.91 5.98 -3.58
N GLU A 127 -17.73 6.53 -3.89
CA GLU A 127 -16.48 6.04 -3.30
C GLU A 127 -16.53 6.23 -1.78
N THR A 128 -16.36 5.13 -1.05
CA THR A 128 -16.29 5.18 0.41
C THR A 128 -14.92 5.65 0.86
N ARG A 129 -14.82 6.16 2.09
CA ARG A 129 -13.52 6.57 2.66
C ARG A 129 -12.49 5.44 2.64
N VAL A 130 -12.90 4.21 2.90
CA VAL A 130 -12.01 3.04 2.92
C VAL A 130 -11.48 2.71 1.51
N GLU A 131 -12.31 2.88 0.48
CA GLU A 131 -11.88 2.70 -0.91
C GLU A 131 -10.95 3.81 -1.38
N TYR A 132 -11.20 5.06 -0.97
CA TYR A 132 -10.28 6.16 -1.18
C TYR A 132 -8.91 5.85 -0.54
N GLU A 133 -8.89 5.41 0.72
CA GLU A 133 -7.66 5.03 1.42
C GLU A 133 -6.95 3.88 0.71
N ALA A 134 -7.66 2.84 0.28
CA ALA A 134 -7.08 1.75 -0.50
C ALA A 134 -6.52 2.23 -1.86
N ARG A 135 -7.23 3.10 -2.57
CA ARG A 135 -6.79 3.61 -3.88
C ARG A 135 -5.57 4.53 -3.74
N VAL A 136 -5.67 5.53 -2.87
CA VAL A 136 -4.70 6.61 -2.75
C VAL A 136 -3.52 6.16 -1.89
N HIS A 137 -3.79 5.73 -0.65
CA HIS A 137 -2.72 5.45 0.30
C HIS A 137 -1.97 4.17 -0.06
N TRP A 138 -2.65 3.21 -0.68
CA TRP A 138 -2.06 1.95 -1.04
C TRP A 138 -1.72 1.86 -2.52
N ILE A 139 -2.72 1.80 -3.39
CA ILE A 139 -2.53 1.40 -4.79
C ILE A 139 -1.65 2.39 -5.55
N TYR A 140 -1.95 3.69 -5.48
CA TYR A 140 -1.12 4.69 -6.16
C TYR A 140 0.26 4.81 -5.51
N CYS A 141 0.35 4.90 -4.17
CA CYS A 141 1.63 5.04 -3.49
C CYS A 141 2.58 3.86 -3.81
N THR A 142 2.09 2.62 -3.72
CA THR A 142 2.90 1.43 -4.03
C THR A 142 3.25 1.31 -5.50
N SER A 143 2.31 1.60 -6.41
CA SER A 143 2.58 1.50 -7.84
C SER A 143 3.67 2.47 -8.27
N GLY A 144 3.70 3.69 -7.70
CA GLY A 144 4.78 4.62 -7.98
C GLY A 144 6.13 4.17 -7.42
N ALA A 145 6.16 3.58 -6.22
CA ALA A 145 7.39 2.99 -5.68
C ALA A 145 7.90 1.85 -6.58
N MET A 146 7.02 0.95 -7.03
CA MET A 146 7.39 -0.15 -7.95
C MET A 146 7.88 0.35 -9.30
N VAL A 147 7.35 1.48 -9.80
CA VAL A 147 7.86 2.11 -11.03
C VAL A 147 9.26 2.68 -10.83
N ALA A 148 9.57 3.22 -9.66
CA ALA A 148 10.93 3.64 -9.32
C ALA A 148 11.90 2.43 -9.29
N VAL A 149 11.48 1.30 -8.70
CA VAL A 149 12.27 0.06 -8.71
C VAL A 149 12.51 -0.44 -10.13
N ILE A 150 11.46 -0.51 -10.97
CA ILE A 150 11.59 -0.88 -12.39
C ILE A 150 12.59 0.04 -13.11
N ALA A 151 12.54 1.36 -12.86
CA ALA A 151 13.48 2.29 -13.46
C ALA A 151 14.93 2.02 -13.02
N THR A 152 15.15 1.71 -11.74
CA THR A 152 16.47 1.34 -11.21
C THR A 152 16.96 0.03 -11.83
N ASP A 153 16.14 -1.02 -11.89
CA ASP A 153 16.49 -2.31 -12.49
C ASP A 153 16.90 -2.16 -13.97
N LEU A 154 16.20 -1.30 -14.71
CA LEU A 154 16.55 -1.00 -16.10
C LEU A 154 17.88 -0.25 -16.23
N LEU A 155 18.17 0.67 -15.31
CA LEU A 155 19.47 1.37 -15.28
C LEU A 155 20.61 0.41 -14.90
N GLU A 156 20.39 -0.49 -13.95
CA GLU A 156 21.34 -1.54 -13.58
C GLU A 156 21.60 -2.49 -14.75
N ALA A 157 20.56 -2.92 -15.47
CA ALA A 157 20.71 -3.73 -16.67
C ALA A 157 21.58 -3.05 -17.73
N ILE A 158 21.37 -1.74 -17.98
CA ILE A 158 22.20 -0.96 -18.90
C ILE A 158 23.64 -0.90 -18.39
N TYR A 159 23.84 -0.62 -17.10
CA TYR A 159 25.16 -0.56 -16.48
C TYR A 159 25.93 -1.88 -16.63
N TYR A 160 25.34 -3.01 -16.27
CA TYR A 160 25.96 -4.33 -16.40
C TYR A 160 26.18 -4.75 -17.85
N THR A 161 25.31 -4.32 -18.77
CA THR A 161 25.52 -4.54 -20.21
C THR A 161 26.77 -3.79 -20.70
N VAL A 162 26.95 -2.54 -20.29
CA VAL A 162 28.15 -1.74 -20.64
C VAL A 162 29.42 -2.35 -20.04
N LYS A 163 29.33 -2.95 -18.86
CA LYS A 163 30.44 -3.65 -18.19
C LYS A 163 30.72 -5.05 -18.71
N GLN A 164 29.87 -5.60 -19.59
CA GLN A 164 29.92 -7.00 -20.05
C GLN A 164 29.69 -8.04 -18.94
N GLU A 165 29.05 -7.63 -17.84
CA GLU A 165 28.73 -8.45 -16.66
C GLU A 165 27.25 -8.87 -16.62
N PHE A 166 26.46 -8.52 -17.65
CA PHE A 166 25.01 -8.71 -17.65
C PHE A 166 24.57 -10.16 -17.38
N PHE A 167 25.29 -11.16 -17.92
CA PHE A 167 24.93 -12.57 -17.75
C PHE A 167 25.11 -13.10 -16.32
N GLU A 168 25.83 -12.39 -15.46
CA GLU A 168 25.95 -12.75 -14.04
C GLU A 168 24.73 -12.29 -13.23
N TYR A 169 24.11 -11.18 -13.65
CA TYR A 169 23.04 -10.51 -12.88
C TYR A 169 21.65 -10.57 -13.54
N TYR A 170 21.54 -11.03 -14.79
CA TYR A 170 20.30 -10.94 -15.56
C TYR A 170 19.11 -11.63 -14.89
N LEU A 171 19.32 -12.76 -14.21
CA LEU A 171 18.25 -13.51 -13.59
C LEU A 171 17.59 -12.71 -12.46
N GLY A 172 18.40 -12.07 -11.61
CA GLY A 172 17.91 -11.22 -10.52
C GLY A 172 17.10 -10.04 -11.06
N ILE A 173 17.62 -9.37 -12.09
CA ILE A 173 16.95 -8.24 -12.75
C ILE A 173 15.61 -8.69 -13.37
N VAL A 174 15.59 -9.80 -14.11
CA VAL A 174 14.38 -10.31 -14.77
C VAL A 174 13.32 -10.69 -13.74
N VAL A 175 13.72 -11.35 -12.65
CA VAL A 175 12.80 -11.73 -11.56
C VAL A 175 12.24 -10.48 -10.85
N SER A 176 13.10 -9.50 -10.55
CA SER A 176 12.68 -8.23 -9.93
C SER A 176 11.66 -7.49 -10.80
N LEU A 177 11.97 -7.31 -12.10
CA LEU A 177 11.06 -6.70 -13.07
C LEU A 177 9.72 -7.45 -13.15
N ALA A 178 9.76 -8.78 -13.20
CA ALA A 178 8.55 -9.60 -13.25
C ALA A 178 7.68 -9.40 -12.00
N ILE A 179 8.29 -9.34 -10.81
CA ILE A 179 7.60 -9.07 -9.54
C ILE A 179 6.98 -7.66 -9.55
N CYS A 180 7.75 -6.62 -9.88
CA CYS A 180 7.26 -5.24 -9.86
C CYS A 180 6.15 -5.00 -10.90
N ILE A 181 6.29 -5.53 -12.12
CA ILE A 181 5.25 -5.43 -13.16
C ILE A 181 3.99 -6.17 -12.72
N SER A 182 4.14 -7.37 -12.15
CA SER A 182 3.00 -8.14 -11.62
C SER A 182 2.31 -7.41 -10.47
N PHE A 183 3.07 -6.72 -9.62
CA PHE A 183 2.51 -5.94 -8.52
C PHE A 183 1.68 -4.76 -9.03
N VAL A 184 2.20 -3.98 -9.99
CA VAL A 184 1.45 -2.89 -10.64
C VAL A 184 0.20 -3.43 -11.35
N GLY A 185 0.31 -4.56 -12.05
CA GLY A 185 -0.81 -5.25 -12.68
C GLY A 185 -1.86 -5.74 -11.68
N GLY A 186 -1.43 -6.27 -10.52
CA GLY A 186 -2.29 -6.68 -9.42
C GLY A 186 -3.07 -5.49 -8.84
N ASN A 187 -2.40 -4.36 -8.66
CA ASN A 187 -2.99 -3.10 -8.23
C ASN A 187 -4.01 -2.54 -9.25
N HIS A 188 -3.70 -2.63 -10.55
CA HIS A 188 -4.65 -2.30 -11.62
C HIS A 188 -5.91 -3.16 -11.54
N MET A 189 -5.72 -4.47 -11.41
CA MET A 189 -6.83 -5.42 -11.22
C MET A 189 -7.60 -5.14 -9.94
N PHE A 190 -6.94 -4.69 -8.88
CA PHE A 190 -7.58 -4.35 -7.62
C PHE A 190 -8.57 -3.20 -7.78
N LEU A 191 -8.13 -2.09 -8.39
CA LEU A 191 -9.01 -0.96 -8.69
C LEU A 191 -10.19 -1.41 -9.55
N TRP A 192 -9.94 -2.22 -10.57
CA TRP A 192 -11.01 -2.73 -11.43
C TRP A 192 -12.04 -3.58 -10.69
N MET A 193 -11.59 -4.42 -9.74
CA MET A 193 -12.48 -5.21 -8.89
C MET A 193 -13.28 -4.34 -7.92
N MET A 194 -12.68 -3.29 -7.37
CA MET A 194 -13.39 -2.31 -6.53
C MET A 194 -14.44 -1.54 -7.35
N VAL A 195 -14.10 -1.09 -8.57
CA VAL A 195 -15.04 -0.40 -9.47
C VAL A 195 -16.25 -1.29 -9.78
N ARG A 196 -16.01 -2.59 -10.01
CA ARG A 196 -17.06 -3.58 -10.26
C ARG A 196 -17.80 -4.03 -9.00
N ARG A 197 -17.44 -3.49 -7.83
CA ARG A 197 -17.94 -3.90 -6.51
C ARG A 197 -17.86 -5.42 -6.32
N SER A 198 -16.80 -6.03 -6.85
CA SER A 198 -16.59 -7.48 -6.82
C SER A 198 -16.06 -7.90 -5.45
N LEU A 199 -16.97 -8.36 -4.58
CA LEU A 199 -16.67 -8.97 -3.28
C LEU A 199 -15.50 -9.96 -3.36
N VAL A 200 -15.58 -10.84 -4.34
CA VAL A 200 -14.68 -11.96 -4.48
C VAL A 200 -13.31 -11.52 -4.99
N GLY A 201 -13.30 -10.64 -6.00
CA GLY A 201 -12.06 -10.11 -6.57
C GLY A 201 -11.28 -9.29 -5.56
N VAL A 202 -11.95 -8.39 -4.84
CA VAL A 202 -11.34 -7.58 -3.78
C VAL A 202 -10.71 -8.46 -2.71
N ARG A 203 -11.43 -9.47 -2.21
CA ARG A 203 -10.93 -10.38 -1.19
C ARG A 203 -9.77 -11.25 -1.66
N ALA A 204 -9.84 -11.74 -2.90
CA ALA A 204 -8.75 -12.52 -3.49
C ALA A 204 -7.47 -11.70 -3.55
N ILE A 205 -7.55 -10.44 -3.98
CA ILE A 205 -6.39 -9.55 -4.08
C ILE A 205 -5.86 -9.15 -2.70
N ILE A 206 -6.73 -8.90 -1.71
CA ILE A 206 -6.30 -8.71 -0.32
C ILE A 206 -5.48 -9.91 0.15
N MET A 207 -5.94 -11.14 -0.11
CA MET A 207 -5.20 -12.37 0.25
C MET A 207 -3.87 -12.47 -0.49
N CYS A 208 -3.81 -12.11 -1.77
CA CYS A 208 -2.56 -12.08 -2.53
C CYS A 208 -1.56 -11.09 -1.91
N ASN A 209 -2.02 -9.89 -1.56
CA ASN A 209 -1.18 -8.88 -0.92
C ASN A 209 -0.71 -9.33 0.46
N LEU A 210 -1.56 -10.00 1.26
CA LEU A 210 -1.16 -10.58 2.54
C LEU A 210 -0.08 -11.65 2.38
N MET A 211 -0.23 -12.56 1.41
CA MET A 211 0.79 -13.58 1.12
C MET A 211 2.11 -12.94 0.71
N PHE A 212 2.06 -11.91 -0.15
CA PHE A 212 3.25 -11.16 -0.54
C PHE A 212 3.93 -10.48 0.67
N SER A 213 3.18 -9.89 1.60
CA SER A 213 3.72 -9.35 2.85
C SER A 213 4.47 -10.39 3.67
N VAL A 214 3.91 -11.60 3.78
CA VAL A 214 4.54 -12.70 4.52
C VAL A 214 5.84 -13.12 3.85
N SER A 215 5.87 -13.18 2.51
CA SER A 215 7.10 -13.44 1.76
C SER A 215 8.17 -12.37 1.99
N MET A 216 7.79 -11.08 1.99
CA MET A 216 8.72 -9.99 2.31
C MET A 216 9.25 -10.04 3.76
N LEU A 217 8.41 -10.46 4.71
CA LEU A 217 8.84 -10.66 6.09
C LEU A 217 9.82 -11.83 6.21
N ALA A 218 9.57 -12.93 5.50
CA ALA A 218 10.49 -14.06 5.46
C ALA A 218 11.86 -13.66 4.87
N ASP A 219 11.86 -12.91 3.76
CA ASP A 219 13.08 -12.35 3.15
C ASP A 219 13.85 -11.45 4.12
N LEU A 220 13.16 -10.57 4.86
CA LEU A 220 13.78 -9.74 5.89
C LEU A 220 14.43 -10.58 7.00
N ILE A 221 13.74 -11.63 7.49
CA ILE A 221 14.28 -12.52 8.53
C ILE A 221 15.53 -13.24 8.02
N LEU A 222 15.49 -13.76 6.79
CA LEU A 222 16.62 -14.45 6.17
C LEU A 222 17.83 -13.52 6.03
N LEU A 223 17.63 -12.29 5.56
CA LEU A 223 18.70 -11.28 5.48
C LEU A 223 19.35 -11.00 6.84
N VAL A 224 18.52 -10.86 7.89
CA VAL A 224 19.03 -10.64 9.25
C VAL A 224 19.82 -11.86 9.72
N CYS A 225 19.32 -13.07 9.48
CA CYS A 225 20.00 -14.31 9.83
C CYS A 225 21.36 -14.43 9.11
N GLU A 226 21.40 -14.20 7.80
CA GLU A 226 22.61 -14.21 6.97
C GLU A 226 23.68 -13.26 7.54
N TYR A 227 23.27 -12.03 7.87
CA TYR A 227 24.17 -11.05 8.45
C TYR A 227 24.66 -11.45 9.84
N THR A 228 23.78 -11.97 10.71
CA THR A 228 24.17 -12.38 12.07
C THR A 228 25.10 -13.60 12.10
N TRP A 229 25.04 -14.46 11.06
CA TRP A 229 25.79 -15.72 11.04
C TRP A 229 27.12 -15.64 10.29
N SER A 230 27.31 -14.61 9.46
CA SER A 230 28.54 -14.40 8.72
C SER A 230 29.59 -13.67 9.57
N GLU A 231 30.18 -14.37 10.55
CA GLU A 231 31.29 -13.85 11.37
C GLU A 231 32.50 -13.40 10.53
N GLU A 232 32.66 -13.94 9.32
CA GLU A 232 33.77 -13.62 8.40
C GLU A 232 33.54 -12.39 7.51
N SER A 233 32.29 -11.92 7.36
CA SER A 233 31.97 -10.77 6.48
C SER A 233 32.26 -9.42 7.13
N VAL A 234 32.18 -9.32 8.46
CA VAL A 234 32.32 -8.06 9.21
C VAL A 234 33.74 -7.49 9.14
N GLU A 235 34.78 -8.33 9.03
CA GLU A 235 36.18 -7.86 8.96
C GLU A 235 36.64 -7.43 7.55
N LYS A 236 35.89 -7.78 6.49
CA LYS A 236 36.30 -7.52 5.09
C LYS A 236 35.42 -6.52 4.35
N GLU A 237 34.30 -6.09 4.92
CA GLU A 237 33.43 -5.14 4.25
C GLU A 237 33.97 -3.70 4.30
N SER A 238 34.24 -3.14 3.13
CA SER A 238 34.43 -1.70 2.98
C SER A 238 33.21 -0.96 3.52
N GLY A 239 33.39 0.23 4.10
CA GLY A 239 32.28 1.01 4.67
C GLY A 239 31.12 1.29 3.69
N PHE A 240 31.35 1.15 2.38
CA PHE A 240 30.32 1.21 1.35
C PHE A 240 29.34 0.03 1.41
N ASN A 241 29.80 -1.19 1.66
CA ASN A 241 28.94 -2.38 1.73
C ASN A 241 27.99 -2.30 2.93
N LEU A 242 28.49 -1.82 4.08
CA LEU A 242 27.66 -1.60 5.27
C LEU A 242 26.54 -0.59 5.01
N ILE A 243 26.83 0.49 4.28
CA ILE A 243 25.81 1.49 3.91
C ILE A 243 24.73 0.85 3.01
N VAL A 244 25.14 0.13 1.97
CA VAL A 244 24.21 -0.58 1.06
C VAL A 244 23.35 -1.58 1.84
N LEU A 245 23.94 -2.32 2.77
CA LEU A 245 23.23 -3.26 3.63
C LEU A 245 22.20 -2.55 4.52
N ILE A 246 22.58 -1.45 5.19
CA ILE A 246 21.66 -0.65 6.01
C ILE A 246 20.50 -0.13 5.16
N PHE A 247 20.76 0.35 3.94
CA PHE A 247 19.69 0.78 3.03
C PHE A 247 18.74 -0.37 2.68
N LYS A 248 19.26 -1.54 2.30
CA LYS A 248 18.45 -2.74 2.00
C LYS A 248 17.60 -3.16 3.22
N LEU A 249 18.16 -3.10 4.42
CA LEU A 249 17.45 -3.42 5.65
C LEU A 249 16.33 -2.41 5.93
N LEU A 250 16.63 -1.11 5.82
CA LEU A 250 15.65 -0.04 6.03
C LEU A 250 14.52 -0.08 5.00
N GLU A 251 14.82 -0.37 3.74
CA GLU A 251 13.84 -0.57 2.68
C GLU A 251 12.89 -1.72 3.01
N ARG A 252 13.42 -2.92 3.31
CA ARG A 252 12.61 -4.09 3.67
C ARG A 252 11.79 -3.85 4.93
N LEU A 253 12.36 -3.21 5.95
CA LEU A 253 11.64 -2.83 7.16
C LEU A 253 10.51 -1.85 6.86
N ALA A 254 10.76 -0.85 6.00
CA ALA A 254 9.74 0.10 5.56
C ALA A 254 8.62 -0.62 4.80
N CYS A 255 8.94 -1.54 3.88
CA CYS A 255 7.96 -2.36 3.18
C CYS A 255 7.12 -3.18 4.16
N VAL A 256 7.73 -3.89 5.10
CA VAL A 256 7.00 -4.68 6.11
C VAL A 256 6.09 -3.79 6.96
N ALA A 257 6.61 -2.67 7.48
CA ALA A 257 5.82 -1.72 8.27
C ALA A 257 4.64 -1.15 7.46
N PHE A 258 4.88 -0.84 6.19
CA PHE A 258 3.88 -0.36 5.27
C PHE A 258 2.78 -1.42 5.03
N PHE A 259 3.14 -2.69 4.81
CA PHE A 259 2.19 -3.80 4.71
C PHE A 259 1.38 -4.04 6.00
N VAL A 260 2.00 -3.88 7.17
CA VAL A 260 1.30 -3.94 8.46
C VAL A 260 0.22 -2.85 8.54
N VAL A 261 0.54 -1.61 8.17
CA VAL A 261 -0.45 -0.52 8.13
C VAL A 261 -1.56 -0.82 7.11
N ALA A 262 -1.22 -1.42 5.96
CA ALA A 262 -2.18 -1.85 4.95
C ALA A 262 -3.23 -2.82 5.48
N THR A 263 -2.82 -3.73 6.38
CA THR A 263 -3.73 -4.77 6.89
C THR A 263 -4.96 -4.18 7.59
N PHE A 264 -4.84 -3.01 8.22
CA PHE A 264 -5.97 -2.31 8.83
C PHE A 264 -6.95 -1.78 7.77
N ILE A 265 -6.44 -1.19 6.68
CA ILE A 265 -7.27 -0.74 5.55
C ILE A 265 -7.94 -1.96 4.91
N TYR A 266 -7.20 -3.06 4.71
CA TYR A 266 -7.75 -4.29 4.16
C TYR A 266 -8.78 -4.94 5.05
N ALA A 267 -8.63 -4.91 6.38
CA ALA A 267 -9.63 -5.41 7.30
C ALA A 267 -10.94 -4.60 7.19
N ARG A 268 -10.85 -3.27 7.09
CA ARG A 268 -12.00 -2.38 6.85
C ARG A 268 -12.62 -2.60 5.47
N LEU A 269 -11.80 -2.79 4.43
CA LEU A 269 -12.28 -3.05 3.08
C LEU A 269 -12.94 -4.44 3.01
N TRP A 270 -12.40 -5.42 3.72
CA TRP A 270 -12.95 -6.77 3.83
C TRP A 270 -14.32 -6.77 4.52
N SER A 271 -14.50 -5.94 5.55
CA SER A 271 -15.79 -5.79 6.23
C SER A 271 -16.80 -4.99 5.42
N LEU A 272 -16.36 -3.96 4.68
CA LEU A 272 -17.20 -3.21 3.74
C LEU A 272 -17.74 -4.13 2.63
N TYR A 273 -16.86 -4.95 2.07
CA TYR A 273 -17.23 -5.99 1.12
C TYR A 273 -17.65 -7.25 1.91
N ARG A 274 -18.75 -7.20 2.67
CA ARG A 274 -19.41 -8.37 3.28
C ARG A 274 -20.61 -8.81 2.43
N TYR A 275 -21.09 -10.01 2.71
CA TYR A 275 -21.79 -10.87 1.75
C TYR A 275 -23.32 -10.66 1.68
N ASP A 276 -23.85 -10.39 0.47
CA ASP A 276 -25.29 -10.26 0.16
C ASP A 276 -25.93 -11.53 -0.49
N GLY A 277 -25.63 -12.74 0.00
CA GLY A 277 -26.47 -13.91 -0.34
C GLY A 277 -26.22 -14.65 -1.66
N ARG A 278 -25.36 -14.19 -2.59
CA ARG A 278 -25.25 -14.82 -3.96
C ARG A 278 -24.52 -16.18 -4.02
N SER A 279 -24.57 -16.93 -5.12
CA SER A 279 -24.12 -18.34 -5.22
C SER A 279 -22.59 -18.58 -5.25
N LEU A 280 -22.12 -19.66 -4.61
CA LEU A 280 -20.71 -20.08 -4.42
C LEU A 280 -19.90 -20.34 -5.72
N GLY A 281 -20.51 -20.89 -6.78
CA GLY A 281 -19.79 -21.35 -7.99
C GLY A 281 -19.12 -20.23 -8.81
N ARG A 282 -19.79 -19.09 -8.98
CA ARG A 282 -19.19 -17.91 -9.64
C ARG A 282 -18.02 -17.31 -8.85
N ARG A 283 -17.91 -17.62 -7.55
CA ARG A 283 -16.85 -17.12 -6.68
C ARG A 283 -15.54 -17.85 -6.92
N LEU A 284 -15.58 -19.18 -7.02
CA LEU A 284 -14.36 -19.96 -7.21
C LEU A 284 -13.65 -19.60 -8.52
N CYS A 285 -14.40 -19.38 -9.62
CA CYS A 285 -13.82 -18.95 -10.89
C CYS A 285 -13.17 -17.54 -10.86
N GLN A 286 -13.59 -16.66 -9.95
CA GLN A 286 -13.03 -15.31 -9.82
C GLN A 286 -11.80 -15.27 -8.90
N ILE A 287 -11.69 -16.18 -7.94
CA ILE A 287 -10.56 -16.27 -7.00
C ILE A 287 -9.39 -17.04 -7.62
N LEU A 288 -9.67 -18.05 -8.44
CA LEU A 288 -8.67 -19.00 -8.92
C LEU A 288 -7.47 -18.34 -9.65
N PRO A 289 -7.64 -17.37 -10.56
CA PRO A 289 -6.50 -16.74 -11.23
C PRO A 289 -5.61 -15.94 -10.27
N ALA A 290 -6.20 -15.29 -9.27
CA ALA A 290 -5.47 -14.53 -8.27
C ALA A 290 -4.69 -15.46 -7.32
N LEU A 291 -5.30 -16.57 -6.88
CA LEU A 291 -4.58 -17.59 -6.10
C LEU A 291 -3.46 -18.25 -6.90
N LEU A 292 -3.67 -18.52 -8.19
CA LEU A 292 -2.64 -19.08 -9.06
C LEU A 292 -1.48 -18.08 -9.25
N ALA A 293 -1.77 -16.79 -9.42
CA ALA A 293 -0.75 -15.74 -9.49
C ALA A 293 0.02 -15.60 -8.17
N ALA A 294 -0.67 -15.60 -7.02
CA ALA A 294 -0.02 -15.57 -5.71
C ALA A 294 0.85 -16.80 -5.47
N ALA A 295 0.33 -18.00 -5.79
CA ALA A 295 1.09 -19.24 -5.69
C ALA A 295 2.31 -19.25 -6.62
N ALA A 296 2.19 -18.70 -7.83
CA ALA A 296 3.31 -18.56 -8.77
C ALA A 296 4.36 -17.57 -8.25
N ILE A 297 3.96 -16.43 -7.68
CA ILE A 297 4.89 -15.45 -7.08
C ILE A 297 5.61 -16.07 -5.88
N CYS A 298 4.87 -16.69 -4.95
CA CYS A 298 5.48 -17.40 -3.82
C CYS A 298 6.41 -18.52 -4.29
N GLY A 299 6.01 -19.27 -5.34
CA GLY A 299 6.81 -20.32 -5.94
C GLY A 299 8.08 -19.81 -6.61
N LEU A 300 8.02 -18.67 -7.32
CA LEU A 300 9.18 -18.04 -7.95
C LEU A 300 10.14 -17.43 -6.91
N MET A 301 9.63 -16.87 -5.81
CA MET A 301 10.44 -16.41 -4.69
C MET A 301 11.14 -17.59 -3.99
N LEU A 302 10.41 -18.67 -3.69
CA LEU A 302 10.97 -19.91 -3.17
C LEU A 302 12.00 -20.53 -4.13
N PHE A 303 11.72 -20.53 -5.44
CA PHE A 303 12.62 -21.06 -6.44
C PHE A 303 13.89 -20.22 -6.59
N GLY A 304 13.76 -18.89 -6.67
CA GLY A 304 14.92 -17.99 -6.73
C GLY A 304 15.81 -18.15 -5.50
N PHE A 305 15.21 -18.32 -4.33
CA PHE A 305 15.92 -18.64 -3.09
C PHE A 305 16.65 -19.98 -3.18
N LEU A 306 15.94 -21.07 -3.49
CA LEU A 306 16.54 -22.41 -3.61
C LEU A 306 17.59 -22.51 -4.72
N TYR A 307 17.46 -21.71 -5.78
CA TYR A 307 18.39 -21.69 -6.91
C TYR A 307 19.68 -20.94 -6.58
N ASN A 308 19.59 -19.83 -5.82
CA ASN A 308 20.78 -19.09 -5.36
C ASN A 308 21.53 -19.84 -4.24
N ASP A 309 20.85 -20.72 -3.50
CA ASP A 309 21.42 -21.60 -2.47
C ASP A 309 22.20 -22.82 -3.02
N GLY A 310 22.41 -22.90 -4.34
CA GLY A 310 23.22 -23.96 -4.97
C GLY A 310 24.64 -24.06 -4.42
N ASP A 311 25.24 -22.94 -3.99
CA ASP A 311 26.54 -22.92 -3.29
C ASP A 311 26.39 -22.98 -1.74
N TYR A 312 25.36 -22.35 -1.17
CA TYR A 312 25.20 -22.21 0.29
C TYR A 312 24.59 -23.43 1.00
N SER A 313 23.77 -24.23 0.30
CA SER A 313 23.21 -25.47 0.86
C SER A 313 24.31 -26.45 1.28
N SER A 314 25.44 -26.46 0.57
CA SER A 314 26.62 -27.25 0.95
C SER A 314 27.24 -26.78 2.26
N LEU A 315 27.30 -25.45 2.49
CA LEU A 315 27.93 -24.84 3.66
C LEU A 315 27.08 -24.97 4.93
N ILE A 316 25.76 -24.87 4.80
CA ILE A 316 24.82 -25.05 5.92
C ILE A 316 24.76 -26.53 6.30
N TRP A 317 24.72 -27.45 5.32
CA TRP A 317 24.66 -28.89 5.59
C TRP A 317 25.96 -29.45 6.17
N ASP A 318 27.12 -28.94 5.74
CA ASP A 318 28.42 -29.30 6.35
C ASP A 318 28.55 -28.80 7.80
N ASN A 319 28.00 -27.62 8.12
CA ASN A 319 28.03 -27.12 9.49
C ASN A 319 27.00 -27.81 10.41
N PHE A 320 25.89 -28.29 9.85
CA PHE A 320 24.88 -29.04 10.62
C PHE A 320 25.30 -30.48 10.90
N THR A 321 26.13 -31.08 10.03
CA THR A 321 26.62 -32.46 10.19
C THR A 321 27.94 -32.57 10.98
N ARG A 322 28.64 -31.46 11.21
CA ARG A 322 29.88 -31.41 12.01
C ARG A 322 29.67 -31.10 13.52
N ARG A 323 28.43 -31.11 14.00
CA ARG A 323 28.09 -31.10 15.44
C ARG A 323 27.48 -32.44 15.84
#